data_AF-A0A507DPU6-F1
#
_entry.id   AF-A0A507DPU6-F1
#
_cell.length_a   1.000
_cell.length_b   1.000
_cell.length_c   1.000
_cell.angle_alpha   90.00
_cell.angle_beta   90.00
_cell.angle_gamma   90.00
#
_symmetry.space_group_name_H-M   'P 1'
#
loop_
_entity.id
_entity.type
_entity.pdbx_description
1 polymer ?
#
loop_
_entity_poly.entity_id
_entity_poly.type
_entity_poly.pdbx_seq_one_letter_code
_entity_poly.pdbx_strand_id
1 'polypeptide(L)'
;MYGEFLYSSLKQRVYNIQPRRVEAFKILSVSFLQDWDLVENGVNNKIAFAEQGSDTVRYATIPTGNYSIVNFGDAIASALTAASGAGNTYEVTYSPVSRRLTVSTSGVDFKILEGYRGTTAYVLTGMSSRYETGYGKSLTLKNPVNLSGSYPVLLTSNISVKGQVYLTDYNDAAQSIVASMTPDSFGDIVTWTNDGGEYLPVEETVTRVEFHLVNSLTGQEVSLNSPLSVRFAILDDKNDV
;
A
#
# COMPACT_ATOMS: atom_id res chain seq x y z
N MET A 1 24.79 -26.70 -4.54
CA MET A 1 25.30 -25.77 -3.51
C MET A 1 24.23 -24.73 -3.18
N TYR A 2 23.83 -24.64 -1.91
CA TYR A 2 22.86 -23.66 -1.38
C TYR A 2 23.47 -22.26 -1.22
N GLY A 3 22.75 -21.24 -1.69
CA GLY A 3 23.09 -19.83 -1.46
C GLY A 3 21.87 -19.06 -0.97
N GLU A 4 22.00 -18.40 0.18
CA GLU A 4 21.00 -17.49 0.73
C GLU A 4 21.45 -16.05 0.53
N PHE A 5 20.50 -15.21 0.10
CA PHE A 5 20.76 -13.83 -0.27
C PHE A 5 19.73 -12.91 0.40
N LEU A 6 20.21 -11.77 0.89
CA LEU A 6 19.38 -10.66 1.34
C LEU A 6 19.53 -9.52 0.33
N TYR A 7 18.41 -9.15 -0.27
CA TYR A 7 18.28 -7.97 -1.11
C TYR A 7 17.44 -6.92 -0.38
N SER A 8 17.91 -5.67 -0.34
CA SER A 8 17.16 -4.54 0.22
C SER A 8 17.49 -3.28 -0.55
N SER A 9 16.49 -2.65 -1.17
CA SER A 9 16.74 -1.49 -2.02
C SER A 9 15.50 -0.60 -2.19
N LEU A 10 15.76 0.70 -2.23
CA LEU A 10 14.81 1.75 -2.62
C LEU A 10 14.93 2.15 -4.11
N LYS A 11 16.11 1.97 -4.71
CA LYS A 11 16.48 2.62 -6.00
C LYS A 11 16.79 1.64 -7.11
N GLN A 12 17.37 0.50 -6.78
CA GLN A 12 17.75 -0.54 -7.74
C GLN A 12 16.93 -1.78 -7.47
N ARG A 13 16.01 -2.10 -8.39
CA ARG A 13 15.11 -3.27 -8.33
C ARG A 13 15.80 -4.60 -8.67
N VAL A 14 17.13 -4.57 -8.83
CA VAL A 14 17.92 -5.61 -9.46
C VAL A 14 19.02 -6.06 -8.51
N TYR A 15 19.10 -7.37 -8.29
CA TYR A 15 20.20 -8.04 -7.64
C TYR A 15 21.03 -8.79 -8.69
N ASN A 16 22.27 -8.38 -8.90
CA ASN A 16 23.18 -9.03 -9.85
C ASN A 16 23.86 -10.23 -9.19
N ILE A 17 23.89 -11.36 -9.89
CA ILE A 17 24.62 -12.55 -9.47
C ILE A 17 25.59 -12.99 -10.56
N GLN A 18 26.64 -13.70 -10.17
CA GLN A 18 27.49 -14.37 -11.16
C GLN A 18 26.63 -15.36 -11.96
N PRO A 19 26.81 -15.44 -13.29
CA PRO A 19 26.05 -16.37 -14.13
C PRO A 19 26.12 -17.80 -13.56
N ARG A 20 24.97 -18.33 -13.15
CA ARG A 20 24.88 -19.63 -12.47
C ARG A 20 23.61 -20.33 -12.91
N ARG A 21 23.71 -21.65 -13.09
CA ARG A 21 22.55 -22.48 -13.38
C ARG A 21 21.76 -22.67 -12.09
N VAL A 22 20.51 -22.24 -12.09
CA VAL A 22 19.58 -22.32 -10.98
C VAL A 22 18.58 -23.43 -11.27
N GLU A 23 18.61 -24.48 -10.46
CA GLU A 23 17.64 -25.58 -10.52
C GLU A 23 16.37 -25.20 -9.76
N ALA A 24 16.52 -24.57 -8.58
CA ALA A 24 15.38 -24.16 -7.77
C ALA A 24 15.59 -22.83 -7.03
N PHE A 25 14.50 -22.14 -6.76
CA PHE A 25 14.45 -20.80 -6.18
C PHE A 25 13.40 -20.73 -5.07
N LYS A 26 13.68 -20.02 -3.97
CA LYS A 26 12.71 -19.86 -2.88
C LYS A 26 12.77 -18.46 -2.30
N ILE A 27 11.61 -17.83 -2.12
CA ILE A 27 11.50 -16.64 -1.27
C ILE A 27 11.44 -17.11 0.17
N LEU A 28 12.34 -16.63 1.02
CA LEU A 28 12.41 -16.97 2.44
C LEU A 28 11.62 -15.96 3.27
N SER A 29 11.74 -14.68 2.96
CA SER A 29 10.97 -13.64 3.61
C SER A 29 10.92 -12.38 2.76
N VAL A 30 9.88 -11.57 2.96
CA VAL A 30 9.71 -10.26 2.33
C VAL A 30 9.31 -9.28 3.41
N SER A 31 9.89 -8.08 3.38
CA SER A 31 9.44 -6.99 4.23
C SER A 31 9.46 -5.64 3.52
N PHE A 32 8.41 -4.87 3.70
CA PHE A 32 8.28 -3.51 3.17
C PHE A 32 7.35 -2.70 4.08
N LEU A 33 7.49 -1.37 4.09
CA LEU A 33 6.50 -0.52 4.74
C LEU A 33 5.28 -0.45 3.82
N GLN A 34 4.12 -0.88 4.31
CA GLN A 34 2.87 -0.69 3.60
C GLN A 34 2.28 0.66 4.01
N ASP A 35 2.64 1.69 3.23
CA ASP A 35 2.18 3.04 3.48
C ASP A 35 1.11 3.51 2.50
N TRP A 36 0.52 2.62 1.68
CA TRP A 36 -0.33 2.99 0.54
C TRP A 36 -1.64 2.22 0.39
N ASP A 37 -2.71 2.95 0.06
CA ASP A 37 -4.01 2.36 -0.27
C ASP A 37 -4.65 3.04 -1.49
N LEU A 38 -5.50 2.29 -2.18
CA LEU A 38 -6.22 2.72 -3.37
C LEU A 38 -7.51 3.41 -2.95
N VAL A 39 -7.66 4.67 -3.30
CA VAL A 39 -8.95 5.34 -3.29
C VAL A 39 -9.65 5.03 -4.61
N GLU A 40 -10.78 4.35 -4.55
CA GLU A 40 -11.64 3.99 -5.67
C GLU A 40 -12.93 4.82 -5.67
N ASN A 41 -13.38 5.19 -6.87
CA ASN A 41 -14.58 6.00 -7.00
C ASN A 41 -15.83 5.24 -6.51
N GLY A 42 -16.60 5.85 -5.62
CA GLY A 42 -17.87 5.29 -5.14
C GLY A 42 -17.73 4.24 -4.05
N VAL A 43 -16.50 3.85 -3.69
CA VAL A 43 -16.24 2.84 -2.65
C VAL A 43 -15.76 3.52 -1.36
N ASN A 44 -14.71 4.33 -1.46
CA ASN A 44 -13.99 4.84 -0.29
C ASN A 44 -13.52 6.29 -0.42
N ASN A 45 -14.08 7.01 -1.38
CA ASN A 45 -13.57 8.30 -1.81
C ASN A 45 -14.32 9.50 -1.24
N LYS A 46 -15.21 9.35 -0.25
CA LYS A 46 -16.03 10.48 0.23
C LYS A 46 -15.88 10.74 1.72
N ILE A 47 -15.73 12.01 2.07
CA ILE A 47 -15.77 12.54 3.44
C ILE A 47 -16.98 13.47 3.56
N ALA A 48 -17.85 13.17 4.52
CA ALA A 48 -19.01 14.01 4.81
C ALA A 48 -18.65 15.04 5.89
N PHE A 49 -18.97 16.31 5.65
CA PHE A 49 -18.68 17.41 6.57
C PHE A 49 -19.74 18.52 6.50
N ALA A 50 -19.75 19.40 7.49
CA ALA A 50 -20.60 20.59 7.53
C ALA A 50 -19.80 21.80 8.00
N GLU A 51 -20.14 22.98 7.47
CA GLU A 51 -19.52 24.27 7.82
C GLU A 51 -20.50 25.08 8.67
N GLN A 52 -19.99 25.70 9.72
CA GLN A 52 -20.81 26.46 10.66
C GLN A 52 -21.52 27.60 9.93
N GLY A 53 -22.81 27.78 10.24
CA GLY A 53 -23.67 28.73 9.54
C GLY A 53 -24.41 28.15 8.33
N SER A 54 -24.26 26.85 8.05
CA SER A 54 -25.05 26.13 7.06
C SER A 54 -25.47 24.74 7.59
N ASP A 55 -26.74 24.37 7.36
CA ASP A 55 -27.24 23.02 7.66
C ASP A 55 -26.96 22.01 6.53
N THR A 56 -26.33 22.47 5.44
CA THR A 56 -26.06 21.62 4.27
C THR A 56 -24.89 20.67 4.54
N VAL A 57 -25.18 19.37 4.49
CA VAL A 57 -24.14 18.33 4.47
C VAL A 57 -23.43 18.33 3.13
N ARG A 58 -22.09 18.39 3.18
CA ARG A 58 -21.21 18.40 2.01
C ARG A 58 -20.40 17.12 1.94
N TYR A 59 -20.08 16.71 0.72
CA TYR A 59 -19.32 15.50 0.45
C TYR A 59 -18.06 15.85 -0.34
N ALA A 60 -16.92 15.87 0.35
CA ALA A 60 -15.62 15.98 -0.29
C ALA A 60 -15.26 14.66 -0.96
N THR A 61 -15.01 14.71 -2.27
CA THR A 61 -14.67 13.52 -3.06
C THR A 61 -13.17 13.50 -3.30
N ILE A 62 -12.46 12.59 -2.63
CA ILE A 62 -11.04 12.33 -2.83
C ILE A 62 -10.87 11.76 -4.26
N PRO A 63 -9.94 12.29 -5.07
CA PRO A 63 -9.68 11.73 -6.40
C PRO A 63 -9.30 10.25 -6.33
N THR A 64 -9.65 9.47 -7.35
CA THR A 64 -9.21 8.08 -7.46
C THR A 64 -7.70 8.04 -7.67
N GLY A 65 -7.02 7.15 -6.95
CA GLY A 65 -5.58 6.99 -7.06
C GLY A 65 -4.96 6.23 -5.89
N ASN A 66 -3.65 6.01 -5.98
CA ASN A 66 -2.87 5.40 -4.91
C ASN A 66 -2.32 6.51 -4.02
N TYR A 67 -2.65 6.42 -2.73
CA TYR A 67 -2.21 7.40 -1.74
C TYR A 67 -1.30 6.76 -0.73
N SER A 68 -0.24 7.48 -0.41
CA SER A 68 0.61 7.22 0.74
C SER A 68 0.36 8.19 1.87
N ILE A 69 0.92 7.95 3.04
CA ILE A 69 0.76 8.87 4.17
C ILE A 69 1.31 10.28 3.88
N VAL A 70 2.24 10.40 2.92
CA VAL A 70 2.84 11.66 2.50
C VAL A 70 1.86 12.51 1.70
N ASN A 71 1.10 11.93 0.77
CA ASN A 71 0.25 12.67 -0.18
C ASN A 71 -1.26 12.56 0.12
N PHE A 72 -1.67 11.67 1.04
CA PHE A 72 -3.08 11.47 1.35
C PHE A 72 -3.70 12.70 2.05
N GLY A 73 -2.94 13.36 2.92
CA GLY A 73 -3.37 14.61 3.57
C GLY A 73 -3.71 15.69 2.55
N ASP A 74 -2.81 15.93 1.60
CA ASP A 74 -2.99 16.92 0.53
C ASP A 74 -4.23 16.62 -0.33
N ALA A 75 -4.47 15.34 -0.61
CA ALA A 75 -5.65 14.92 -1.36
C ALA A 75 -6.96 15.19 -0.63
N ILE A 76 -7.00 14.93 0.69
CA ILE A 76 -8.15 15.27 1.54
C ILE A 76 -8.34 16.78 1.61
N ALA A 77 -7.26 17.54 1.84
CA ALA A 77 -7.27 19.00 1.94
C ALA A 77 -7.84 19.63 0.65
N SER A 78 -7.36 19.17 -0.50
CA SER A 78 -7.84 19.58 -1.82
C SER A 78 -9.33 19.25 -2.01
N ALA A 79 -9.75 18.03 -1.67
CA ALA A 79 -11.14 17.60 -1.79
C ALA A 79 -12.10 18.39 -0.88
N LEU A 80 -11.70 18.69 0.36
CA LEU A 80 -12.48 19.50 1.29
C LEU A 80 -12.60 20.96 0.82
N THR A 81 -11.47 21.53 0.37
CA THR A 81 -11.43 22.90 -0.16
C THR A 81 -12.32 23.05 -1.39
N ALA A 82 -12.26 22.09 -2.31
CA ALA A 82 -13.11 22.08 -3.50
C ALA A 82 -14.61 21.91 -3.19
N ALA A 83 -14.94 21.19 -2.11
CA ALA A 83 -16.33 20.97 -1.69
C ALA A 83 -16.89 22.07 -0.77
N SER A 84 -16.05 23.00 -0.31
CA SER A 84 -16.44 24.08 0.60
C SER A 84 -17.57 24.93 0.02
N GLY A 85 -18.55 25.26 0.87
CA GLY A 85 -19.61 26.20 0.54
C GLY A 85 -19.29 27.63 0.95
N ALA A 86 -18.58 27.75 2.06
CA ALA A 86 -18.16 29.02 2.63
C ALA A 86 -16.87 29.57 1.97
N GLY A 87 -16.25 28.82 1.05
CA GLY A 87 -14.96 29.18 0.47
C GLY A 87 -13.78 28.96 1.42
N ASN A 88 -13.93 28.07 2.41
CA ASN A 88 -12.87 27.66 3.30
C ASN A 88 -11.74 26.97 2.54
N THR A 89 -10.51 27.31 2.91
CA THR A 89 -9.32 26.51 2.57
C THR A 89 -8.99 25.60 3.73
N TYR A 90 -8.73 24.33 3.44
CA TYR A 90 -8.39 23.33 4.44
C TYR A 90 -6.94 22.89 4.29
N GLU A 91 -6.34 22.55 5.43
CA GLU A 91 -5.05 21.89 5.54
C GLU A 91 -5.22 20.59 6.31
N VAL A 92 -4.46 19.57 5.93
CA VAL A 92 -4.51 18.26 6.60
C VAL A 92 -3.10 17.83 6.92
N THR A 93 -2.85 17.55 8.19
CA THR A 93 -1.55 17.09 8.68
C THR A 93 -1.66 15.70 9.27
N TYR A 94 -0.61 14.90 9.10
CA TYR A 94 -0.50 13.58 9.71
C TYR A 94 0.49 13.59 10.87
N SER A 95 0.10 13.01 12.01
CA SER A 95 0.98 12.79 13.14
C SER A 95 1.52 11.36 13.12
N PRO A 96 2.83 11.13 12.90
CA PRO A 96 3.38 9.77 12.90
C PRO A 96 3.34 9.10 14.28
N VAL A 97 3.29 9.90 15.36
CA VAL A 97 3.24 9.38 16.74
C VAL A 97 1.85 8.83 17.07
N SER A 98 0.79 9.60 16.79
CA SER A 98 -0.57 9.17 17.08
C SER A 98 -1.24 8.40 15.94
N ARG A 99 -0.60 8.42 14.76
CA ARG A 99 -1.08 7.88 13.48
C ARG A 99 -2.42 8.46 13.02
N ARG A 100 -2.69 9.72 13.35
CA ARG A 100 -3.97 10.39 13.10
C ARG A 100 -3.81 11.60 12.19
N LEU A 101 -4.85 11.89 11.42
CA LEU A 101 -4.97 13.12 10.66
C LEU A 101 -5.56 14.22 11.52
N THR A 102 -5.06 15.43 11.35
CA THR A 102 -5.67 16.66 11.85
C THR A 102 -6.04 17.53 10.66
N VAL A 103 -7.32 17.85 10.55
CA VAL A 103 -7.86 18.74 9.53
C VAL A 103 -8.03 20.12 10.16
N SER A 104 -7.52 21.15 9.51
CA SER A 104 -7.63 22.53 9.98
C SER A 104 -8.08 23.48 8.87
N THR A 105 -8.66 24.61 9.26
CA THR A 105 -9.02 25.70 8.35
C THR A 105 -8.77 27.05 9.01
N SER A 106 -8.49 28.07 8.20
CA SER A 106 -8.50 29.48 8.60
C SER A 106 -9.86 30.15 8.38
N GLY A 107 -10.79 29.47 7.68
CA GLY A 107 -12.14 29.95 7.37
C GLY A 107 -13.13 29.76 8.52
N VAL A 108 -14.41 29.50 8.25
CA VAL A 108 -15.43 29.23 9.29
C VAL A 108 -15.20 27.89 9.97
N ASP A 109 -15.69 27.72 11.20
CA ASP A 109 -15.60 26.43 11.90
C ASP A 109 -16.32 25.35 11.09
N PHE A 110 -15.85 24.11 11.21
CA PHE A 110 -16.44 22.99 10.50
C PHE A 110 -16.48 21.78 11.42
N LYS A 111 -17.27 20.78 11.03
CA LYS A 111 -17.29 19.46 11.66
C LYS A 111 -17.20 18.38 10.61
N ILE A 112 -16.49 17.31 10.94
CA ILE A 112 -16.49 16.08 10.14
C ILE A 112 -17.54 15.15 10.74
N LEU A 113 -18.45 14.71 9.87
CA LEU A 113 -19.55 13.82 10.25
C LEU A 113 -19.04 12.40 10.47
N GLU A 114 -19.88 11.54 11.03
CA GLU A 114 -19.51 10.15 11.25
C GLU A 114 -19.33 9.37 9.94
N GLY A 115 -18.41 8.41 9.95
CA GLY A 115 -18.24 7.44 8.88
C GLY A 115 -19.14 6.22 9.07
N TYR A 116 -19.47 5.54 7.98
CA TYR A 116 -20.26 4.31 8.08
C TYR A 116 -19.35 3.10 8.36
N ARG A 117 -19.70 2.25 9.34
CA ARG A 117 -18.93 1.03 9.62
C ARG A 117 -18.92 0.12 8.40
N GLY A 118 -17.75 -0.38 8.02
CA GLY A 118 -17.59 -1.26 6.87
C GLY A 118 -17.34 -0.54 5.55
N THR A 119 -17.30 0.79 5.51
CA THR A 119 -16.77 1.51 4.34
C THR A 119 -15.27 1.66 4.46
N THR A 120 -14.55 1.55 3.35
CA THR A 120 -13.11 1.79 3.33
C THR A 120 -12.80 3.26 3.61
N ALA A 121 -13.72 4.20 3.31
CA ALA A 121 -13.57 5.61 3.66
C ALA A 121 -13.38 5.81 5.17
N TYR A 122 -14.15 5.08 6.01
CA TYR A 122 -14.01 5.12 7.47
C TYR A 122 -12.62 4.65 7.92
N VAL A 123 -12.11 3.57 7.32
CA VAL A 123 -10.81 2.96 7.66
C VAL A 123 -9.65 3.84 7.19
N LEU A 124 -9.69 4.31 5.94
CA LEU A 124 -8.67 5.14 5.32
C LEU A 124 -8.48 6.46 6.05
N THR A 125 -9.58 7.16 6.33
CA THR A 125 -9.52 8.53 6.86
C THR A 125 -9.35 8.57 8.37
N GLY A 126 -9.61 7.47 9.08
CA GLY A 126 -9.61 7.47 10.56
C GLY A 126 -10.84 8.17 11.16
N MET A 127 -11.90 8.36 10.39
CA MET A 127 -13.18 8.87 10.88
C MET A 127 -13.78 7.96 11.95
N SER A 128 -14.61 8.52 12.83
CA SER A 128 -15.36 7.75 13.82
C SER A 128 -16.70 7.31 13.25
N SER A 129 -17.14 6.09 13.57
CA SER A 129 -18.42 5.56 13.10
C SER A 129 -19.61 5.76 14.04
N ARG A 130 -19.39 6.53 15.12
CA ARG A 130 -20.39 6.76 16.16
C ARG A 130 -20.44 8.20 16.64
N TYR A 131 -19.52 9.03 16.14
CA TYR A 131 -19.26 10.36 16.68
C TYR A 131 -18.76 11.26 15.56
N GLU A 132 -19.40 12.41 15.41
CA GLU A 132 -18.83 13.57 14.70
C GLU A 132 -17.82 14.31 15.58
N THR A 133 -16.98 15.15 14.97
CA THR A 133 -15.90 15.87 15.69
C THR A 133 -16.38 17.07 16.50
N GLY A 134 -17.64 17.50 16.36
CA GLY A 134 -18.10 18.83 16.76
C GLY A 134 -17.51 19.94 15.87
N TYR A 135 -18.05 21.16 15.99
CA TYR A 135 -17.55 22.32 15.25
C TYR A 135 -16.24 22.84 15.83
N GLY A 136 -15.25 23.10 14.98
CA GLY A 136 -14.00 23.77 15.35
C GLY A 136 -13.14 24.15 14.15
N LYS A 137 -12.03 24.83 14.41
CA LYS A 137 -11.04 25.23 13.39
C LYS A 137 -9.98 24.17 13.10
N SER A 138 -9.74 23.28 14.06
CA SER A 138 -8.74 22.23 13.97
C SER A 138 -9.27 20.99 14.67
N LEU A 139 -9.38 19.89 13.92
CA LEU A 139 -10.06 18.68 14.32
C LEU A 139 -9.15 17.49 14.05
N THR A 140 -8.72 16.81 15.11
CA THR A 140 -8.01 15.54 15.00
C THR A 140 -9.01 14.40 14.88
N LEU A 141 -8.87 13.59 13.84
CA LEU A 141 -9.71 12.42 13.61
C LEU A 141 -9.47 11.36 14.68
N LYS A 142 -10.55 10.67 15.06
CA LYS A 142 -10.58 9.84 16.27
C LYS A 142 -9.74 8.58 16.15
N ASN A 143 -9.80 7.93 14.99
CA ASN A 143 -9.11 6.67 14.76
C ASN A 143 -7.80 6.91 14.02
N PRO A 144 -6.81 6.02 14.18
CA PRO A 144 -5.66 6.00 13.31
C PRO A 144 -6.09 5.88 11.84
N VAL A 145 -5.37 6.57 10.96
CA VAL A 145 -5.45 6.32 9.52
C VAL A 145 -4.91 4.94 9.23
N ASN A 146 -5.59 4.22 8.35
CA ASN A 146 -5.12 2.95 7.83
C ASN A 146 -5.06 3.03 6.30
N LEU A 147 -3.87 3.32 5.79
CA LEU A 147 -3.55 3.18 4.36
C LEU A 147 -2.85 1.85 4.06
N SER A 148 -2.95 0.84 4.93
CA SER A 148 -2.56 -0.51 4.53
C SER A 148 -3.77 -1.20 3.92
N GLY A 149 -3.80 -1.21 2.59
CA GLY A 149 -4.79 -2.00 1.86
C GLY A 149 -4.79 -3.45 2.36
N SER A 150 -5.94 -3.97 2.80
CA SER A 150 -6.07 -5.35 3.29
C SER A 150 -6.13 -6.39 2.16
N TYR A 151 -5.59 -6.07 0.99
CA TYR A 151 -5.60 -6.96 -0.18
C TYR A 151 -4.27 -7.68 -0.33
N PRO A 152 -4.28 -8.91 -0.88
CA PRO A 152 -3.04 -9.62 -1.17
C PRO A 152 -2.16 -8.83 -2.14
N VAL A 153 -0.86 -8.78 -1.86
CA VAL A 153 0.18 -8.28 -2.76
C VAL A 153 0.92 -9.48 -3.33
N LEU A 154 1.16 -9.47 -4.64
CA LEU A 154 1.94 -10.48 -5.34
C LEU A 154 3.38 -10.01 -5.42
N LEU A 155 4.33 -10.85 -5.00
CA LEU A 155 5.74 -10.66 -5.34
C LEU A 155 6.00 -11.35 -6.67
N THR A 156 6.52 -10.60 -7.64
CA THR A 156 6.87 -11.11 -8.96
C THR A 156 8.37 -11.00 -9.19
N SER A 157 8.89 -11.86 -10.05
CA SER A 157 10.29 -11.84 -10.45
C SER A 157 10.49 -12.13 -11.94
N ASN A 158 11.61 -11.66 -12.48
CA ASN A 158 12.04 -11.96 -13.85
C ASN A 158 12.55 -13.41 -14.04
N ILE A 159 12.67 -14.18 -12.95
CA ILE A 159 13.02 -15.60 -13.01
C ILE A 159 11.83 -16.38 -13.58
N SER A 160 12.10 -17.28 -14.53
CA SER A 160 11.07 -18.13 -15.15
C SER A 160 10.78 -19.34 -14.26
N VAL A 161 9.77 -19.24 -13.41
CA VAL A 161 9.36 -20.36 -12.55
C VAL A 161 8.43 -21.30 -13.31
N LYS A 162 8.78 -22.58 -13.39
CA LYS A 162 7.95 -23.59 -14.05
C LYS A 162 6.66 -23.83 -13.28
N GLY A 163 5.53 -23.80 -14.01
CA GLY A 163 4.20 -24.08 -13.46
C GLY A 163 3.53 -22.92 -12.72
N GLN A 164 4.14 -21.73 -12.68
CA GLN A 164 3.53 -20.53 -12.10
C GLN A 164 2.75 -19.72 -13.14
N VAL A 165 1.82 -18.90 -12.65
CA VAL A 165 1.03 -17.98 -13.47
C VAL A 165 1.88 -16.77 -13.83
N TYR A 166 1.92 -16.44 -15.13
CA TYR A 166 2.58 -15.26 -15.66
C TYR A 166 1.59 -14.09 -15.69
N LEU A 167 2.03 -12.90 -15.27
CA LEU A 167 1.28 -11.68 -15.54
C LEU A 167 1.67 -11.20 -16.95
N THR A 168 0.83 -11.51 -17.94
CA THR A 168 1.09 -11.19 -19.36
C THR A 168 0.83 -9.74 -19.75
N ASP A 169 0.22 -8.96 -18.86
CA ASP A 169 -0.27 -7.61 -19.15
C ASP A 169 0.67 -6.50 -18.65
N TYR A 170 1.81 -6.87 -18.05
CA TYR A 170 2.87 -5.91 -17.75
C TYR A 170 3.66 -5.68 -19.04
N ASN A 171 3.89 -4.43 -19.45
CA ASN A 171 4.59 -4.03 -20.70
C ASN A 171 6.07 -4.46 -20.78
N ASP A 172 6.51 -5.41 -19.94
CA ASP A 172 7.87 -5.91 -19.84
C ASP A 172 7.87 -7.45 -19.89
N ALA A 173 9.05 -8.07 -20.05
CA ALA A 173 9.17 -9.53 -20.16
C ALA A 173 8.41 -10.27 -19.04
N ALA A 174 7.79 -11.41 -19.39
CA ALA A 174 6.91 -12.18 -18.51
C ALA A 174 7.51 -12.36 -17.10
N GLN A 175 6.85 -11.79 -16.09
CA GLN A 175 7.25 -11.95 -14.69
C GLN A 175 6.48 -13.12 -14.06
N SER A 176 7.20 -13.99 -13.36
CA SER A 176 6.61 -15.09 -12.62
C SER A 176 6.16 -14.62 -11.24
N ILE A 177 4.96 -15.00 -10.82
CA ILE A 177 4.54 -14.82 -9.42
C ILE A 177 5.34 -15.80 -8.55
N VAL A 178 6.10 -15.28 -7.60
CA VAL A 178 6.99 -16.07 -6.72
C VAL A 178 6.50 -16.13 -5.27
N ALA A 179 5.61 -15.22 -4.86
CA ALA A 179 4.89 -15.30 -3.59
C ALA A 179 3.58 -14.50 -3.66
N SER A 180 2.58 -14.91 -2.87
CA SER A 180 1.40 -14.11 -2.55
C SER A 180 1.42 -13.81 -1.07
N MET A 181 1.32 -12.53 -0.73
CA MET A 181 1.46 -12.03 0.63
C MET A 181 0.18 -11.31 0.99
N THR A 182 -0.49 -11.74 2.05
CA THR A 182 -1.56 -10.95 2.65
C THR A 182 -0.95 -10.17 3.79
N PRO A 183 -0.91 -8.82 3.73
CA PRO A 183 -0.42 -8.02 4.82
C PRO A 183 -1.18 -8.34 6.11
N ASP A 184 -0.44 -8.62 7.18
CA ASP A 184 -0.97 -9.05 8.47
C ASP A 184 -1.12 -7.88 9.46
N SER A 185 -0.62 -6.69 9.12
CA SER A 185 -0.47 -5.59 10.07
C SER A 185 -0.90 -4.21 9.54
N PHE A 186 -1.33 -3.38 10.50
CA PHE A 186 -1.90 -2.05 10.31
C PHE A 186 -0.82 -0.98 10.23
N GLY A 187 -0.52 -0.47 9.04
CA GLY A 187 0.36 0.69 8.82
C GLY A 187 1.78 0.53 9.38
N ASP A 188 2.22 -0.72 9.58
CA ASP A 188 3.56 -1.09 10.04
C ASP A 188 4.33 -1.81 8.91
N ILE A 189 5.56 -2.21 9.19
CA ILE A 189 6.36 -3.03 8.26
C ILE A 189 5.63 -4.35 8.05
N VAL A 190 5.11 -4.58 6.84
CA VAL A 190 4.61 -5.89 6.43
C VAL A 190 5.80 -6.82 6.44
N THR A 191 5.70 -7.92 7.18
CA THR A 191 6.70 -8.99 7.18
C THR A 191 6.02 -10.28 6.82
N TRP A 192 6.44 -10.88 5.72
CA TRP A 192 6.00 -12.20 5.29
C TRP A 192 7.18 -13.16 5.38
N THR A 193 6.98 -14.33 5.98
CA THR A 193 7.97 -15.40 6.07
C THR A 193 7.45 -16.67 5.42
N ASN A 194 8.35 -17.41 4.78
CA ASN A 194 8.05 -18.65 4.09
C ASN A 194 8.57 -19.87 4.85
N ASP A 195 8.18 -19.99 6.12
CA ASP A 195 8.75 -20.95 7.06
C ASP A 195 8.40 -22.42 6.73
N GLY A 196 7.48 -22.66 5.78
CA GLY A 196 7.08 -24.00 5.34
C GLY A 196 6.89 -24.18 3.82
N GLY A 197 7.18 -23.18 2.99
CA GLY A 197 6.97 -23.29 1.55
C GLY A 197 8.06 -24.06 0.80
N GLU A 198 7.72 -24.51 -0.39
CA GLU A 198 8.58 -25.32 -1.26
C GLU A 198 9.53 -24.45 -2.10
N TYR A 199 10.57 -25.09 -2.63
CA TYR A 199 11.40 -24.50 -3.67
C TYR A 199 10.68 -24.54 -5.01
N LEU A 200 10.68 -23.41 -5.69
CA LEU A 200 10.11 -23.22 -7.02
C LEU A 200 11.09 -23.70 -8.09
N PRO A 201 10.68 -24.57 -9.02
CA PRO A 201 11.55 -25.07 -10.09
C PRO A 201 11.82 -24.00 -11.16
N VAL A 202 13.08 -23.86 -11.57
CA VAL A 202 13.52 -22.86 -12.56
C VAL A 202 14.21 -23.53 -13.75
N GLU A 203 15.33 -24.21 -13.50
CA GLU A 203 16.18 -24.89 -14.48
C GLU A 203 16.71 -23.96 -15.60
N GLU A 204 17.19 -22.76 -15.22
CA GLU A 204 17.73 -21.76 -16.15
C GLU A 204 19.03 -21.11 -15.64
N THR A 205 19.81 -20.50 -16.53
CA THR A 205 20.98 -19.70 -16.11
C THR A 205 20.54 -18.31 -15.72
N VAL A 206 20.70 -17.95 -14.44
CA VAL A 206 20.31 -16.65 -13.90
C VAL A 206 21.56 -15.77 -13.74
N THR A 207 21.48 -14.54 -14.21
CA THR A 207 22.54 -13.50 -14.08
C THR A 207 22.07 -12.31 -13.25
N ARG A 208 20.75 -12.11 -13.16
CA ARG A 208 20.12 -11.06 -12.36
C ARG A 208 18.76 -11.53 -11.87
N VAL A 209 18.40 -11.06 -10.68
CA VAL A 209 17.09 -11.25 -10.08
C VAL A 209 16.46 -9.89 -9.83
N GLU A 210 15.25 -9.71 -10.32
CA GLU A 210 14.46 -8.50 -10.19
C GLU A 210 13.18 -8.82 -9.42
N PHE A 211 12.74 -7.90 -8.58
CA PHE A 211 11.54 -8.07 -7.76
C PHE A 211 10.60 -6.88 -7.90
N HIS A 212 9.32 -7.19 -8.09
CA HIS A 212 8.25 -6.20 -8.10
C HIS A 212 7.13 -6.64 -7.18
N LEU A 213 6.46 -5.67 -6.58
CA LEU A 213 5.22 -5.89 -5.86
C LEU A 213 4.08 -5.49 -6.78
N VAL A 214 3.08 -6.35 -6.91
CA VAL A 214 1.90 -6.12 -7.74
C VAL A 214 0.66 -6.24 -6.87
N ASN A 215 -0.27 -5.29 -7.00
CA ASN A 215 -1.57 -5.38 -6.36
C ASN A 215 -2.38 -6.51 -7.03
N SER A 216 -2.78 -7.53 -6.26
CA SER A 216 -3.49 -8.69 -6.81
C SER A 216 -4.85 -8.38 -7.43
N LEU A 217 -5.50 -7.27 -7.03
CA LEU A 217 -6.81 -6.86 -7.53
C LEU A 217 -6.70 -6.08 -8.84
N THR A 218 -5.72 -5.17 -8.93
CA THR A 218 -5.60 -4.26 -10.07
C THR A 218 -4.58 -4.70 -11.11
N GLY A 219 -3.69 -5.64 -10.76
CA GLY A 219 -2.56 -6.05 -11.60
C GLY A 219 -1.49 -4.95 -11.78
N GLN A 220 -1.61 -3.84 -11.06
CA GLN A 220 -0.67 -2.71 -11.16
C GLN A 220 0.49 -2.86 -10.18
N GLU A 221 1.66 -2.38 -10.58
CA GLU A 221 2.82 -2.31 -9.69
C GLU A 221 2.56 -1.38 -8.51
N VAL A 222 3.00 -1.83 -7.35
CA VAL A 222 2.97 -1.11 -6.10
C VAL A 222 4.13 -0.11 -6.07
N SER A 223 3.81 1.18 -5.95
CA SER A 223 4.81 2.20 -5.67
C SER A 223 5.15 2.21 -4.18
N LEU A 224 6.36 1.77 -3.84
CA LEU A 224 6.86 1.83 -2.47
C LEU A 224 7.60 3.14 -2.22
N ASN A 225 7.31 3.80 -1.10
CA ASN A 225 8.14 4.88 -0.57
C ASN A 225 9.22 4.38 0.41
N SER A 226 9.30 3.05 0.60
CA SER A 226 10.23 2.38 1.50
C SER A 226 11.02 1.29 0.77
N PRO A 227 12.19 0.87 1.27
CA PRO A 227 12.94 -0.21 0.66
C PRO A 227 12.13 -1.52 0.69
N LEU A 228 12.02 -2.18 -0.46
CA LEU A 228 11.61 -3.57 -0.50
C LEU A 228 12.80 -4.43 -0.06
N SER A 229 12.60 -5.23 0.99
CA SER A 229 13.59 -6.21 1.42
C SER A 229 13.07 -7.61 1.10
N VAL A 230 13.85 -8.38 0.35
CA VAL A 230 13.55 -9.77 -0.02
C VAL A 230 14.73 -10.64 0.39
N ARG A 231 14.47 -11.65 1.21
CA ARG A 231 15.41 -12.73 1.48
C ARG A 231 15.01 -13.92 0.62
N PHE A 232 15.95 -14.46 -0.14
CA PHE A 232 15.69 -15.57 -1.05
C PHE A 232 16.86 -16.55 -1.07
N ALA A 233 16.58 -17.77 -1.49
CA ALA A 233 17.54 -18.85 -1.63
C ALA A 233 17.54 -19.38 -3.07
N ILE A 234 18.73 -19.78 -3.51
CA ILE A 234 18.97 -20.41 -4.82
C ILE A 234 19.66 -21.75 -4.59
N LEU A 235 19.23 -22.75 -5.36
CA LEU A 235 19.83 -24.08 -5.44
C LEU A 235 20.30 -24.37 -6.86
N ASP A 236 21.53 -24.84 -6.96
CA ASP A 236 22.15 -25.31 -8.21
C ASP A 236 21.92 -26.78 -8.50
N ASP A 237 21.54 -27.54 -7.48
CA ASP A 237 21.28 -28.96 -7.57
C ASP A 237 19.96 -29.23 -6.84
N LYS A 238 19.05 -29.89 -7.55
CA LYS A 238 17.75 -30.31 -7.03
C LYS A 238 17.86 -31.32 -5.89
N ASN A 239 19.00 -32.01 -5.76
CA ASN A 239 19.26 -33.01 -4.73
C ASN A 239 19.76 -32.41 -3.40
N ASP A 240 20.01 -31.10 -3.34
CA ASP A 240 20.52 -30.41 -2.14
C ASP A 240 19.41 -29.88 -1.20
N VAL A 241 18.13 -30.24 -1.44
CA VAL A 241 16.96 -29.85 -0.63
C VAL A 241 16.76 -30.76 0.57
#